data_AF-A0A0R3L2W7-F1
#
_entry.id   AF-A0A0R3L2W7-F1
#
_cell.length_a   1.000
_cell.length_b   1.000
_cell.length_c   1.000
_cell.angle_alpha   90.00
_cell.angle_beta   90.00
_cell.angle_gamma   90.00
#
_symmetry.space_group_name_H-M   'P 1'
#
loop_
_entity.id
_entity.type
_entity.pdbx_description
1 polymer ?
#
loop_
_entity_poly.entity_id
_entity_poly.type
_entity_poly.pdbx_seq_one_letter_code
_entity_poly.pdbx_strand_id
1 'polypeptide(L)'
;MPSIPSNKPYRVGRSRTGLGLFATKPIKKGTKIIRYFGPLLDSKKKEEDAIENKYLFELNNRWTIDGSVRKNIARYINHACRPNAESDVKPRKRKVFIRAIKDIEPGEEINYDYGTDYFKAYLKPIGCKCDACEKKRKKKRAEARAEKARLKAKAERKALKKAEKLAMAEARLKEKLKAKAERKSKKLNGHALNGKSPNGKSLNGKHLNGISRARVAGRKPAGRKAPVSAPAPALQA
;
A
#
# COMPACT_ATOMS: atom_id res chain seq x y z
N MET A 1 -33.10 -14.33 12.75
CA MET A 1 -33.08 -14.02 11.30
C MET A 1 -34.48 -14.27 10.74
N PRO A 2 -34.95 -13.53 9.72
CA PRO A 2 -36.23 -13.86 9.09
C PRO A 2 -36.19 -15.29 8.55
N SER A 3 -37.22 -16.08 8.84
CA SER A 3 -37.35 -17.44 8.30
C SER A 3 -37.59 -17.36 6.79
N ILE A 4 -36.64 -17.87 6.01
CA ILE A 4 -36.74 -17.93 4.56
C ILE A 4 -37.30 -19.31 4.21
N PRO A 5 -38.45 -19.40 3.51
CA PRO A 5 -38.98 -20.69 3.11
C PRO A 5 -37.99 -21.41 2.19
N SER A 6 -37.81 -22.72 2.40
CA SER A 6 -36.87 -23.59 1.67
C SER A 6 -37.05 -23.56 0.14
N ASN A 7 -38.22 -23.16 -0.33
CA ASN A 7 -38.54 -23.05 -1.75
C ASN A 7 -37.86 -21.85 -2.43
N LYS A 8 -37.32 -20.89 -1.69
CA LYS A 8 -36.61 -19.75 -2.29
C LYS A 8 -35.20 -20.16 -2.73
N PRO A 9 -34.72 -19.70 -3.90
CA PRO A 9 -33.40 -20.07 -4.43
C PRO A 9 -32.26 -19.29 -3.76
N TYR A 10 -32.44 -18.81 -2.52
CA TYR A 10 -31.45 -18.03 -1.81
C TYR A 10 -31.53 -18.20 -0.29
N ARG A 11 -30.42 -17.90 0.39
CA ARG A 11 -30.29 -17.86 1.85
C ARG A 11 -29.48 -16.65 2.30
N VAL A 12 -29.63 -16.25 3.55
CA VAL A 12 -28.75 -15.23 4.16
C VAL A 12 -27.56 -15.93 4.82
N GLY A 13 -26.37 -15.38 4.65
CA GLY A 13 -25.13 -15.93 5.19
C GLY A 13 -24.13 -14.84 5.57
N ARG A 14 -22.98 -15.24 6.14
CA ARG A 14 -21.87 -14.33 6.40
C ARG A 14 -21.18 -13.97 5.09
N SER A 15 -20.93 -12.68 4.90
CA SER A 15 -20.17 -12.12 3.78
C SER A 15 -19.05 -11.23 4.33
N ARG A 16 -18.15 -10.79 3.45
CA ARG A 16 -16.99 -9.94 3.77
C ARG A 16 -17.38 -8.58 4.35
N THR A 17 -18.56 -8.08 3.99
CA THR A 17 -19.11 -6.80 4.45
C THR A 17 -20.19 -6.95 5.52
N GLY A 18 -20.34 -8.15 6.10
CA GLY A 18 -21.32 -8.43 7.16
C GLY A 18 -22.22 -9.60 6.79
N LEU A 19 -23.49 -9.33 6.50
CA LEU A 19 -24.43 -10.33 5.98
C LEU A 19 -24.55 -10.17 4.47
N GLY A 20 -24.73 -11.29 3.78
CA GLY A 20 -24.90 -11.37 2.34
C GLY A 20 -26.07 -12.29 1.97
N LEU A 21 -26.59 -12.12 0.76
CA LEU A 21 -27.56 -13.03 0.17
C LEU A 21 -26.83 -14.00 -0.79
N PHE A 22 -27.03 -15.29 -0.61
CA PHE A 22 -26.35 -16.33 -1.38
C PHE A 22 -27.36 -17.20 -2.11
N ALA A 23 -27.05 -17.60 -3.35
CA ALA A 23 -27.86 -18.54 -4.09
C ALA A 23 -27.81 -19.94 -3.46
N THR A 24 -28.95 -20.63 -3.39
CA THR A 24 -29.03 -22.04 -2.96
C THR A 24 -29.32 -23.00 -4.10
N LYS A 25 -29.79 -22.46 -5.22
CA LYS A 25 -30.12 -23.17 -6.47
C LYS A 25 -29.55 -22.36 -7.63
N PRO A 26 -29.30 -22.98 -8.80
CA PRO A 26 -28.86 -22.22 -9.97
C PRO A 26 -29.94 -21.20 -10.37
N ILE A 27 -29.52 -19.94 -10.56
CA ILE A 27 -30.40 -18.85 -11.00
C ILE A 27 -29.95 -18.44 -12.41
N LYS A 28 -30.82 -18.64 -13.40
CA LYS A 28 -30.54 -18.25 -14.78
C LYS A 28 -30.57 -16.74 -14.96
N LYS A 29 -29.77 -16.23 -15.90
CA LYS A 29 -29.85 -14.85 -16.39
C LYS A 29 -31.29 -14.45 -16.71
N GLY A 30 -31.67 -13.22 -16.34
CA GLY A 30 -33.00 -12.65 -16.54
C GLY A 30 -34.01 -13.00 -15.44
N THR A 31 -33.70 -13.94 -14.55
CA THR A 31 -34.61 -14.35 -13.47
C THR A 31 -34.78 -13.23 -12.44
N LYS A 32 -36.03 -12.93 -12.06
CA LYS A 32 -36.33 -12.06 -10.91
C LYS A 32 -36.13 -12.84 -9.62
N ILE A 33 -35.15 -12.41 -8.82
CA ILE A 33 -34.72 -13.11 -7.62
C ILE A 33 -35.62 -12.72 -6.44
N ILE A 34 -35.67 -11.44 -6.12
CA ILE A 34 -36.39 -10.94 -4.94
C ILE A 34 -36.86 -9.51 -5.17
N ARG A 35 -37.99 -9.14 -4.54
CA ARG A 35 -38.47 -7.77 -4.52
C ARG A 35 -37.84 -7.01 -3.36
N TYR A 36 -37.33 -5.81 -3.62
CA TYR A 36 -36.98 -4.86 -2.57
C TYR A 36 -38.24 -4.10 -2.18
N PHE A 37 -38.59 -4.09 -0.90
CA PHE A 37 -39.84 -3.50 -0.43
C PHE A 37 -39.73 -2.90 0.97
N GLY A 38 -40.65 -2.00 1.26
CA GLY A 38 -40.85 -1.38 2.56
C GLY A 38 -41.74 -0.15 2.44
N PRO A 39 -41.82 0.68 3.49
CA PRO A 39 -42.53 1.95 3.45
C PRO A 39 -42.02 2.86 2.32
N LEU A 40 -42.92 3.61 1.71
CA LEU A 40 -42.60 4.64 0.74
C LEU A 40 -42.48 5.97 1.47
N LEU A 41 -41.31 6.59 1.34
CA LEU A 41 -41.01 7.92 1.84
C LEU A 41 -41.21 8.94 0.71
N ASP A 42 -41.88 10.05 1.01
CA ASP A 42 -42.07 11.21 0.13
C ASP A 42 -41.04 12.28 0.50
N SER A 43 -40.03 12.48 -0.36
CA SER A 43 -38.97 13.48 -0.20
C SER A 43 -39.48 14.92 -0.12
N LYS A 44 -40.77 15.18 -0.44
CA LYS A 44 -41.37 16.51 -0.22
C LYS A 44 -41.61 16.81 1.26
N LYS A 45 -41.71 15.80 2.12
CA LYS A 45 -41.89 15.97 3.56
C LYS A 45 -40.52 15.97 4.23
N LYS A 46 -40.16 17.09 4.85
CA LYS A 46 -38.85 17.26 5.50
C LYS A 46 -38.54 16.17 6.52
N GLU A 47 -39.54 15.69 7.26
CA GLU A 47 -39.38 14.61 8.24
C GLU A 47 -38.98 13.29 7.60
N GLU A 48 -39.57 12.94 6.46
CA GLU A 48 -39.30 11.68 5.75
C GLU A 48 -37.99 11.76 4.95
N ASP A 49 -37.64 12.96 4.45
CA ASP A 49 -36.38 13.23 3.75
C ASP A 49 -35.16 13.28 4.69
N ALA A 50 -35.38 13.66 5.96
CA ALA A 50 -34.35 13.64 7.00
C ALA A 50 -34.03 12.23 7.51
N ILE A 51 -34.77 11.20 7.11
CA ILE A 51 -34.49 9.82 7.52
C ILE A 51 -33.21 9.37 6.82
N GLU A 52 -32.10 9.36 7.54
CA GLU A 52 -30.85 8.81 7.03
C GLU A 52 -30.71 7.35 7.44
N ASN A 53 -30.76 6.42 6.47
CA ASN A 53 -30.49 5.02 6.72
C ASN A 53 -29.76 4.33 5.56
N LYS A 54 -29.12 3.19 5.85
CA LYS A 54 -28.29 2.46 4.88
C LYS A 54 -29.10 1.65 3.84
N TYR A 55 -30.41 1.58 4.00
CA TYR A 55 -31.34 0.72 3.25
C TYR A 55 -32.35 1.52 2.44
N LEU A 56 -32.08 2.79 2.17
CA LEU A 56 -32.89 3.61 1.28
C LEU A 56 -32.65 3.22 -0.17
N PHE A 57 -33.75 3.08 -0.91
CA PHE A 57 -33.72 2.83 -2.35
C PHE A 57 -34.54 3.90 -3.07
N GLU A 58 -33.86 4.82 -3.74
CA GLU A 58 -34.50 5.90 -4.50
C GLU A 58 -35.19 5.34 -5.77
N LEU A 59 -36.47 5.65 -5.95
CA LEU A 59 -37.22 5.29 -7.16
C LEU A 59 -37.19 6.42 -8.19
N ASN A 60 -37.30 7.65 -7.71
CA ASN A 60 -37.25 8.91 -8.43
C ASN A 60 -37.06 10.05 -7.41
N ASN A 61 -36.97 11.29 -7.89
CA ASN A 61 -36.75 12.50 -7.10
C ASN A 61 -37.81 12.81 -6.02
N ARG A 62 -38.84 11.96 -5.88
CA ARG A 62 -39.92 12.13 -4.90
C ARG A 62 -40.06 10.92 -3.98
N TRP A 63 -39.93 9.71 -4.51
CA TRP A 63 -40.26 8.49 -3.80
C TRP A 63 -39.00 7.68 -3.51
N THR A 64 -38.83 7.36 -2.23
CA THR A 64 -37.75 6.50 -1.75
C THR A 64 -38.36 5.33 -0.98
N ILE A 65 -37.90 4.10 -1.21
CA ILE A 65 -38.32 2.94 -0.44
C ILE A 65 -37.39 2.77 0.76
N ASP A 66 -37.96 2.73 1.96
CA ASP A 66 -37.22 2.35 3.16
C ASP A 66 -37.17 0.83 3.31
N GLY A 67 -36.01 0.22 3.05
CA GLY A 67 -35.78 -1.22 3.23
C GLY A 67 -35.44 -1.66 4.66
N SER A 68 -35.53 -0.79 5.67
CA SER A 68 -35.18 -1.07 7.07
C SER A 68 -35.98 -2.21 7.71
N VAL A 69 -37.13 -2.57 7.11
CA VAL A 69 -38.01 -3.64 7.57
C VAL A 69 -37.28 -4.98 7.61
N ARG A 70 -37.28 -5.68 8.76
CA ARG A 70 -36.61 -6.98 8.93
C ARG A 70 -37.14 -8.09 8.01
N LYS A 71 -38.38 -7.98 7.53
CA LYS A 71 -38.98 -8.89 6.55
C LYS A 71 -38.39 -8.71 5.14
N ASN A 72 -37.77 -7.57 4.84
CA ASN A 72 -37.14 -7.33 3.55
C ASN A 72 -35.77 -8.02 3.50
N ILE A 73 -35.74 -9.26 3.04
CA ILE A 73 -34.50 -10.04 2.88
C ILE A 73 -33.57 -9.41 1.82
N ALA A 74 -34.11 -8.67 0.85
CA ALA A 74 -33.31 -8.04 -0.20
C ALA A 74 -32.32 -7.00 0.34
N ARG A 75 -32.53 -6.50 1.57
CA ARG A 75 -31.62 -5.59 2.28
C ARG A 75 -30.22 -6.17 2.52
N TYR A 76 -30.06 -7.49 2.44
CA TYR A 76 -28.78 -8.17 2.66
C TYR A 76 -27.98 -8.37 1.38
N ILE A 77 -28.50 -7.94 0.22
CA ILE A 77 -27.78 -8.04 -1.04
C ILE A 77 -26.72 -6.93 -1.06
N ASN A 78 -25.45 -7.31 -1.16
CA ASN A 78 -24.33 -6.38 -1.08
C ASN A 78 -24.01 -5.71 -2.42
N HIS A 79 -23.22 -4.64 -2.34
CA HIS A 79 -22.66 -3.97 -3.49
C HIS A 79 -21.50 -4.76 -4.13
N ALA A 80 -21.47 -4.82 -5.46
CA ALA A 80 -20.28 -5.21 -6.21
C ALA A 80 -20.06 -4.30 -7.43
N CYS A 81 -18.81 -3.91 -7.68
CA CYS A 81 -18.44 -3.13 -8.87
C CYS A 81 -18.45 -3.97 -10.17
N ARG A 82 -18.52 -5.30 -10.07
CA ARG A 82 -18.75 -6.21 -11.21
C ARG A 82 -19.85 -7.18 -10.81
N PRO A 83 -21.11 -6.75 -10.83
CA PRO A 83 -22.17 -7.52 -10.21
C PRO A 83 -22.63 -8.72 -11.05
N ASN A 84 -23.43 -9.59 -10.43
CA ASN A 84 -24.18 -10.68 -11.06
C ASN A 84 -25.70 -10.43 -11.11
N ALA A 85 -26.20 -9.42 -10.41
CA ALA A 85 -27.58 -8.95 -10.49
C ALA A 85 -27.66 -7.42 -10.69
N GLU A 86 -28.84 -6.94 -11.09
CA GLU A 86 -29.18 -5.53 -11.24
C GLU A 86 -30.53 -5.21 -10.59
N SER A 87 -30.76 -3.94 -10.30
CA SER A 87 -32.05 -3.45 -9.82
C SER A 87 -32.97 -3.05 -10.98
N ASP A 88 -34.02 -3.83 -11.19
CA ASP A 88 -35.15 -3.54 -12.09
C ASP A 88 -36.16 -2.62 -11.38
N VAL A 89 -35.95 -1.31 -11.52
CA VAL A 89 -36.82 -0.28 -10.93
C VAL A 89 -38.04 -0.09 -11.82
N LYS A 90 -39.24 -0.13 -11.23
CA LYS A 90 -40.52 0.16 -11.89
C LYS A 90 -41.16 1.38 -11.24
N PRO A 91 -40.77 2.62 -11.63
CA PRO A 91 -41.21 3.85 -10.95
C PRO A 91 -42.73 4.00 -10.94
N ARG A 92 -43.40 3.73 -12.08
CA ARG A 92 -44.87 3.80 -12.19
C ARG A 92 -45.59 2.85 -11.24
N LYS A 93 -44.98 1.70 -10.90
CA LYS A 93 -45.55 0.70 -9.99
C LYS A 93 -44.99 0.80 -8.57
N ARG A 94 -44.07 1.76 -8.31
CA ARG A 94 -43.33 1.93 -7.05
C ARG A 94 -42.74 0.61 -6.52
N LYS A 95 -42.16 -0.18 -7.43
CA LYS A 95 -41.62 -1.51 -7.13
C LYS A 95 -40.19 -1.62 -7.64
N VAL A 96 -39.33 -2.29 -6.88
CA VAL A 96 -37.97 -2.63 -7.28
C VAL A 96 -37.81 -4.14 -7.18
N PHE A 97 -37.29 -4.74 -8.24
CA PHE A 97 -36.93 -6.15 -8.25
C PHE A 97 -35.44 -6.29 -8.48
N ILE A 98 -34.82 -7.26 -7.83
CA ILE A 98 -33.46 -7.66 -8.16
C ILE A 98 -33.53 -8.77 -9.20
N ARG A 99 -32.85 -8.57 -10.33
CA ARG A 99 -32.84 -9.47 -11.47
C ARG A 99 -31.42 -9.94 -11.76
N ALA A 100 -31.25 -11.23 -12.05
CA ALA A 100 -29.96 -11.77 -12.45
C ALA A 100 -29.57 -11.25 -13.85
N ILE A 101 -28.34 -10.75 -14.02
CA ILE A 101 -27.80 -10.33 -15.33
C ILE A 101 -26.88 -11.40 -15.95
N LYS A 102 -26.53 -12.42 -15.17
CA LYS A 102 -25.73 -13.58 -15.54
C LYS A 102 -26.30 -14.81 -14.84
N ASP A 103 -25.84 -15.99 -15.22
CA ASP A 103 -26.13 -17.20 -14.46
C ASP A 103 -25.39 -17.13 -13.11
N ILE A 104 -26.08 -17.50 -12.04
CA ILE A 104 -25.57 -17.48 -10.66
C ILE A 104 -25.63 -18.92 -10.13
N GLU A 105 -24.46 -19.44 -9.74
CA GLU A 105 -24.34 -20.81 -9.25
C GLU A 105 -24.72 -20.94 -7.77
N PRO A 106 -25.16 -22.13 -7.31
CA PRO A 106 -25.37 -22.40 -5.89
C PRO A 106 -24.12 -22.07 -5.07
N GLY A 107 -24.29 -21.30 -4.00
CA GLY A 107 -23.20 -20.85 -3.12
C GLY A 107 -22.61 -19.49 -3.48
N GLU A 108 -22.89 -18.95 -4.66
CA GLU A 108 -22.42 -17.60 -5.03
C GLU A 108 -23.20 -16.51 -4.29
N GLU A 109 -22.50 -15.42 -3.95
CA GLU A 109 -23.13 -14.23 -3.37
C GLU A 109 -23.85 -13.43 -4.46
N ILE A 110 -25.13 -13.16 -4.24
CA ILE A 110 -25.93 -12.27 -5.08
C ILE A 110 -25.57 -10.84 -4.71
N ASN A 111 -25.21 -10.04 -5.71
CA ASN A 111 -24.77 -8.66 -5.53
C ASN A 111 -25.24 -7.78 -6.71
N TYR A 112 -25.39 -6.48 -6.47
CA TYR A 112 -25.75 -5.51 -7.51
C TYR A 112 -24.97 -4.21 -7.34
N ASP A 113 -25.09 -3.32 -8.33
CA ASP A 113 -24.52 -1.97 -8.22
C ASP A 113 -25.48 -1.07 -7.42
N TYR A 114 -24.97 -0.42 -6.38
CA TYR A 114 -25.78 0.47 -5.52
C TYR A 114 -26.00 1.84 -6.17
N GLY A 115 -25.35 2.11 -7.30
CA GLY A 115 -25.41 3.40 -7.96
C GLY A 115 -24.33 4.35 -7.48
N THR A 116 -24.14 5.41 -8.27
CA THR A 116 -23.02 6.35 -8.11
C THR A 116 -23.10 7.18 -6.85
N ASP A 117 -24.30 7.59 -6.45
CA ASP A 117 -24.46 8.53 -5.34
C ASP A 117 -24.23 7.85 -4.01
N TYR A 118 -24.80 6.65 -3.82
CA TYR A 118 -24.47 5.79 -2.70
C TYR A 118 -22.97 5.44 -2.67
N PHE A 119 -22.38 5.14 -3.83
CA PHE A 119 -20.96 4.81 -3.90
C PHE A 119 -20.10 5.99 -3.42
N LYS A 120 -20.40 7.21 -3.84
CA LYS A 120 -19.65 8.42 -3.45
C LYS A 120 -19.85 8.76 -1.97
N ALA A 121 -21.08 8.68 -1.47
CA ALA A 121 -21.42 9.03 -0.09
C ALA A 121 -20.83 8.02 0.92
N TYR A 122 -21.04 6.72 0.70
CA TYR A 122 -20.77 5.71 1.72
C TYR A 122 -19.60 4.77 1.40
N LEU A 123 -19.36 4.43 0.13
CA LEU A 123 -18.31 3.45 -0.22
C LEU A 123 -16.96 4.09 -0.54
N LYS A 124 -16.92 5.29 -1.11
CA LYS A 124 -15.68 5.96 -1.51
C LYS A 124 -14.77 6.26 -0.31
N PRO A 125 -15.27 6.75 0.84
CA PRO A 125 -14.42 7.03 2.01
C PRO A 125 -13.79 5.76 2.60
N ILE A 126 -14.55 4.67 2.65
CA ILE A 126 -14.13 3.39 3.28
C ILE A 126 -13.39 2.48 2.29
N GLY A 127 -13.62 2.68 1.00
CA GLY A 127 -13.17 1.84 -0.10
C GLY A 127 -14.03 0.58 -0.26
N CYS A 128 -14.55 0.36 -1.47
CA CYS A 128 -15.35 -0.83 -1.80
C CYS A 128 -14.62 -2.14 -1.47
N LYS A 129 -15.29 -3.06 -0.77
CA LYS A 129 -14.75 -4.36 -0.32
C LYS A 129 -15.23 -5.56 -1.15
N CYS A 130 -15.90 -5.32 -2.28
CA CYS A 130 -16.30 -6.38 -3.19
C CYS A 130 -15.09 -7.15 -3.75
N ASP A 131 -15.31 -8.38 -4.21
CA ASP A 131 -14.23 -9.25 -4.67
C ASP A 131 -13.46 -8.71 -5.86
N ALA A 132 -14.13 -8.02 -6.78
CA ALA A 132 -13.48 -7.38 -7.92
C ALA A 132 -12.49 -6.29 -7.47
N CYS A 133 -12.89 -5.41 -6.55
CA CYS A 133 -12.03 -4.39 -5.97
C CYS A 133 -10.88 -5.00 -5.17
N GLU A 134 -11.15 -6.07 -4.43
CA GLU A 134 -10.10 -6.74 -3.66
C GLU A 134 -9.05 -7.39 -4.56
N LYS A 135 -9.48 -8.12 -5.60
CA LYS A 135 -8.56 -8.70 -6.60
C LYS A 135 -7.68 -7.61 -7.22
N LYS A 136 -8.27 -6.46 -7.58
CA LYS A 136 -7.54 -5.30 -8.10
C LYS A 136 -6.53 -4.74 -7.10
N ARG A 137 -6.90 -4.59 -5.81
CA ARG A 137 -5.99 -4.13 -4.75
C ARG A 137 -4.84 -5.11 -4.50
N LYS A 138 -5.12 -6.41 -4.47
CA LYS A 138 -4.10 -7.46 -4.31
C LYS A 138 -3.10 -7.42 -5.46
N LYS A 139 -3.56 -7.32 -6.71
CA LYS A 139 -2.70 -7.18 -7.89
C LYS A 139 -1.78 -5.96 -7.80
N LYS A 140 -2.34 -4.77 -7.54
CA LYS A 140 -1.55 -3.53 -7.37
C LYS A 140 -0.50 -3.63 -6.25
N ARG A 141 -0.86 -4.25 -5.12
CA ARG A 141 0.08 -4.47 -4.00
C ARG A 141 1.21 -5.42 -4.38
N ALA A 142 0.92 -6.46 -5.16
CA ALA A 142 1.95 -7.38 -5.66
C ALA A 142 2.90 -6.69 -6.64
N GLU A 143 2.36 -5.91 -7.58
CA GLU A 143 3.16 -5.13 -8.55
C GLU A 143 4.07 -4.12 -7.84
N ALA A 144 3.55 -3.35 -6.89
CA ALA A 144 4.35 -2.39 -6.12
C ALA A 144 5.47 -3.06 -5.29
N ARG A 145 5.21 -4.25 -4.74
CA ARG A 145 6.23 -5.04 -4.04
C ARG A 145 7.31 -5.52 -4.99
N ALA A 146 6.94 -6.01 -6.17
CA ALA A 146 7.89 -6.46 -7.20
C ALA A 146 8.75 -5.30 -7.70
N GLU A 147 8.16 -4.12 -7.93
CA GLU A 147 8.89 -2.91 -8.32
C GLU A 147 9.89 -2.49 -7.25
N LYS A 148 9.44 -2.41 -5.99
CA LYS A 148 10.32 -2.07 -4.86
C LYS A 148 11.49 -3.05 -4.72
N ALA A 149 11.24 -4.35 -4.88
CA ALA A 149 12.28 -5.37 -4.87
C ALA A 149 13.28 -5.18 -6.03
N ARG A 150 12.80 -4.89 -7.25
CA ARG A 150 13.65 -4.61 -8.41
C ARG A 150 14.52 -3.37 -8.22
N LEU A 151 13.96 -2.29 -7.68
CA LEU A 151 14.69 -1.06 -7.39
C LEU A 151 15.76 -1.29 -6.31
N LYS A 152 15.43 -2.04 -5.25
CA LYS A 152 16.37 -2.43 -4.20
C LYS A 152 17.53 -3.25 -4.77
N ALA A 153 17.24 -4.30 -5.54
CA ALA A 153 18.27 -5.13 -6.18
C ALA A 153 19.17 -4.32 -7.13
N LYS A 154 18.59 -3.37 -7.89
CA LYS A 154 19.36 -2.46 -8.75
C LYS A 154 20.28 -1.53 -7.94
N ALA A 155 19.80 -1.01 -6.82
CA ALA A 155 20.59 -0.16 -5.93
C ALA A 155 21.74 -0.94 -5.28
N GLU A 156 21.47 -2.16 -4.80
CA GLU A 156 22.49 -3.07 -4.23
C GLU A 156 23.55 -3.43 -5.27
N ARG A 157 23.16 -3.81 -6.50
CA ARG A 157 24.13 -4.08 -7.58
C ARG A 157 24.98 -2.86 -7.92
N LYS A 158 24.41 -1.65 -7.91
CA LYS A 158 25.16 -0.40 -8.13
C LYS A 158 26.13 -0.13 -6.99
N ALA A 159 25.72 -0.35 -5.75
CA ALA A 159 26.57 -0.19 -4.57
C ALA A 159 27.76 -1.16 -4.60
N LEU A 160 27.52 -2.44 -4.92
CA LEU A 160 28.57 -3.44 -5.08
C LEU A 160 29.58 -3.05 -6.16
N LYS A 161 29.11 -2.69 -7.36
CA LYS A 161 30.00 -2.23 -8.45
C LYS A 161 30.81 -0.98 -8.08
N LYS A 162 30.23 -0.06 -7.30
CA LYS A 162 30.94 1.14 -6.83
C LYS A 162 32.01 0.77 -5.79
N ALA A 163 31.70 -0.13 -4.86
CA ALA A 163 32.64 -0.63 -3.86
C ALA A 163 33.81 -1.37 -4.52
N GLU A 164 33.54 -2.21 -5.53
CA GLU A 164 34.57 -2.92 -6.30
C GLU A 164 35.51 -1.95 -7.03
N LYS A 165 34.95 -0.92 -7.70
CA LYS A 165 35.76 0.13 -8.36
C LYS A 165 36.62 0.93 -7.37
N LEU A 166 36.07 1.26 -6.20
CA LEU A 166 36.81 1.95 -5.13
C LEU A 166 37.96 1.07 -4.62
N ALA A 167 37.70 -0.20 -4.33
CA ALA A 167 38.72 -1.15 -3.89
C ALA A 167 39.84 -1.32 -4.93
N MET A 168 39.50 -1.39 -6.23
CA MET A 168 40.49 -1.48 -7.30
C MET A 168 41.34 -0.20 -7.42
N ALA A 169 40.72 0.97 -7.25
CA ALA A 169 41.44 2.25 -7.28
C ALA A 169 42.39 2.40 -6.07
N GLU A 170 41.94 2.00 -4.88
CA GLU A 170 42.76 1.99 -3.67
C GLU A 170 43.93 1.01 -3.77
N ALA A 171 43.71 -0.18 -4.34
CA ALA A 171 44.77 -1.16 -4.58
C ALA A 171 45.85 -0.60 -5.52
N ARG A 172 45.45 0.01 -6.65
CA ARG A 172 46.37 0.68 -7.58
C ARG A 172 47.14 1.84 -6.94
N LEU A 173 46.50 2.61 -6.05
CA LEU A 173 47.18 3.68 -5.32
C LEU A 173 48.22 3.13 -4.36
N LYS A 174 47.88 2.09 -3.58
CA LYS A 174 48.82 1.42 -2.67
C LYS A 174 50.02 0.86 -3.41
N GLU A 175 49.81 0.23 -4.57
CA GLU A 175 50.88 -0.29 -5.42
C GLU A 175 51.82 0.84 -5.91
N LYS A 176 51.25 1.95 -6.41
CA LYS A 176 52.04 3.13 -6.83
C LYS A 176 52.85 3.72 -5.68
N LEU A 177 52.29 3.78 -4.47
CA LEU A 177 52.98 4.29 -3.28
C LEU A 177 54.13 3.36 -2.87
N LYS A 178 53.93 2.04 -2.88
CA LYS A 178 55.00 1.06 -2.66
C LYS A 178 56.14 1.22 -3.67
N ALA A 179 55.81 1.28 -4.96
CA ALA A 179 56.81 1.46 -6.02
C ALA A 179 57.60 2.78 -5.87
N LYS A 180 56.94 3.87 -5.45
CA LYS A 180 57.62 5.15 -5.14
C LYS A 180 58.55 5.03 -3.93
N ALA A 181 58.13 4.34 -2.87
CA ALA A 181 58.95 4.12 -1.68
C ALA A 181 60.21 3.30 -2.00
N GLU A 182 60.07 2.23 -2.81
CA GLU A 182 61.19 1.41 -3.29
C GLU A 182 62.17 2.18 -4.18
N ARG A 183 61.66 3.05 -5.07
CA ARG A 183 62.53 3.94 -5.86
C ARG A 183 63.29 4.94 -4.97
N LYS A 184 62.66 5.45 -3.92
CA LYS A 184 63.29 6.39 -2.98
C LYS A 184 64.36 5.70 -2.13
N SER A 185 64.13 4.48 -1.65
CA SER A 185 65.14 3.70 -0.91
C SER A 185 66.35 3.34 -1.78
N LYS A 186 66.14 2.95 -3.05
CA LYS A 186 67.23 2.74 -4.02
C LYS A 186 68.07 4.00 -4.28
N LYS A 187 67.44 5.18 -4.26
CA LYS A 187 68.13 6.47 -4.45
C LYS A 187 68.95 6.90 -3.22
N LEU A 188 68.53 6.50 -2.01
CA LEU A 188 69.25 6.76 -0.76
C LEU A 188 70.45 5.81 -0.56
N ASN A 189 70.37 4.56 -1.02
CA ASN A 189 71.48 3.61 -0.98
C ASN A 189 72.53 3.83 -2.09
N GLY A 190 72.34 4.81 -2.97
CA GLY A 190 73.27 5.17 -4.06
C GLY A 190 74.32 6.21 -3.70
N HIS A 191 74.39 6.69 -2.45
CA HIS A 191 75.44 7.60 -1.99
C HIS A 191 76.43 6.82 -1.10
N ALA A 192 77.24 5.95 -1.73
CA ALA A 192 78.48 5.51 -1.12
C ALA A 192 79.45 6.70 -1.10
N LEU A 193 79.92 7.00 0.10
CA LEU A 193 80.85 8.07 0.43
C LEU A 193 82.15 7.92 -0.38
N ASN A 194 82.42 8.83 -1.30
CA ASN A 194 83.78 9.06 -1.80
C ASN A 194 84.36 10.24 -1.01
N GLY A 195 84.80 9.97 0.22
CA GLY A 195 85.50 10.91 1.08
C GLY A 195 86.95 10.50 1.23
N LYS A 196 87.84 11.10 0.42
CA LYS A 196 89.27 11.15 0.74
C LYS A 196 89.41 11.94 2.05
N SER A 197 90.02 11.32 3.06
CA SER A 197 90.54 12.03 4.23
C SER A 197 91.60 13.03 3.78
N PRO A 198 91.68 14.20 4.44
CA PRO A 198 92.95 14.46 5.11
C PRO A 198 92.77 15.01 6.53
N ASN A 199 93.59 14.44 7.42
CA ASN A 199 94.15 14.97 8.65
C ASN A 199 93.53 16.23 9.30
N GLY A 200 92.95 16.01 10.48
CA GLY A 200 93.45 16.55 11.75
C GLY A 200 93.46 18.07 11.96
N LYS A 201 92.53 18.55 12.80
CA LYS A 201 92.80 19.33 14.02
C LYS A 201 91.50 19.50 14.84
N SER A 202 91.61 19.18 16.12
CA SER A 202 90.63 19.49 17.18
C SER A 202 90.42 21.00 17.26
N LEU A 203 89.19 21.44 17.58
CA LEU A 203 88.92 22.47 18.60
C LEU A 203 87.40 22.54 18.94
N ASN A 204 87.15 22.73 20.24
CA ASN A 204 85.87 22.78 20.95
C ASN A 204 84.90 23.88 20.51
N GLY A 205 83.60 23.68 20.81
CA GLY A 205 82.74 24.78 21.30
C GLY A 205 81.28 24.82 20.82
N LYS A 206 80.37 24.34 21.69
CA LYS A 206 79.05 24.91 22.04
C LYS A 206 78.21 25.61 20.94
N HIS A 207 77.00 25.10 20.64
CA HIS A 207 75.73 25.69 21.10
C HIS A 207 74.47 24.94 20.64
N LEU A 208 73.45 25.11 21.48
CA LEU A 208 72.12 24.53 21.62
C LEU A 208 71.07 24.84 20.52
N ASN A 209 70.00 24.01 20.60
CA ASN A 209 68.56 24.30 20.48
C ASN A 209 67.84 24.17 19.12
N GLY A 210 66.66 23.50 19.17
CA GLY A 210 65.65 23.62 18.13
C GLY A 210 64.53 22.57 18.08
N ILE A 211 64.00 22.09 19.23
CA ILE A 211 62.75 21.32 19.24
C ILE A 211 61.59 22.28 18.99
N SER A 212 60.75 22.02 17.99
CA SER A 212 59.34 22.46 18.05
C SER A 212 58.38 21.47 17.38
N ARG A 213 57.52 20.94 18.25
CA ARG A 213 56.33 20.13 17.98
C ARG A 213 55.26 20.99 17.27
N ALA A 214 54.53 20.41 16.32
CA ALA A 214 53.18 20.87 15.98
C ALA A 214 52.17 19.73 16.19
N ARG A 215 51.16 20.01 17.03
CA ARG A 215 50.17 19.08 17.57
C ARG A 215 49.13 18.67 16.54
N VAL A 216 48.74 17.40 16.62
CA VAL A 216 47.50 16.85 16.08
C VAL A 216 46.33 17.34 16.93
N ALA A 217 45.29 17.88 16.30
CA ALA A 217 43.97 18.04 16.90
C ALA A 217 42.93 17.42 15.97
N GLY A 218 42.45 16.23 16.34
CA GLY A 218 41.28 15.62 15.74
C GLY A 218 40.00 16.08 16.44
N ARG A 219 38.89 16.12 15.71
CA ARG A 219 37.53 15.94 16.25
C ARG A 219 36.61 15.34 15.19
N LYS A 220 35.87 14.31 15.61
CA LYS A 220 34.96 13.43 14.85
C LYS A 220 33.55 14.03 14.71
N PRO A 221 32.66 13.43 13.88
CA PRO A 221 31.46 14.06 13.33
C PRO A 221 30.15 13.76 14.08
N ALA A 222 29.10 14.45 13.60
CA ALA A 222 27.72 14.59 14.07
C ALA A 222 26.90 13.30 14.31
N GLY A 223 26.02 13.37 15.31
CA GLY A 223 24.92 12.43 15.54
C GLY A 223 23.55 13.04 15.18
N ARG A 224 22.78 12.31 14.36
CA ARG A 224 21.34 12.51 14.11
C ARG A 224 20.56 11.34 14.69
N LYS A 225 19.38 11.59 15.27
CA LYS A 225 18.14 10.76 15.36
C LYS A 225 17.21 11.40 16.41
N ALA A 226 15.87 11.39 16.36
CA ALA A 226 14.86 10.77 15.49
C ALA A 226 13.53 11.58 15.61
N PRO A 227 12.56 11.47 14.68
CA PRO A 227 11.25 12.10 14.84
C PRO A 227 10.31 11.27 15.72
N VAL A 228 9.57 11.98 16.57
CA VAL A 228 8.49 11.53 17.44
C VAL A 228 7.28 11.03 16.65
N SER A 229 6.70 9.92 17.11
CA SER A 229 5.46 9.31 16.59
C SER A 229 4.29 9.58 17.55
N ALA A 230 3.15 10.05 17.03
CA ALA A 230 1.84 10.03 17.69
C ALA A 230 0.72 10.10 16.63
N PRO A 231 -0.54 9.78 16.95
CA PRO A 231 -1.05 8.48 17.37
C PRO A 231 -2.09 7.92 16.36
N ALA A 232 -2.42 6.63 16.46
CA ALA A 232 -3.44 5.96 15.66
C ALA A 232 -4.85 6.18 16.21
N PRO A 233 -5.87 6.50 15.39
CA PRO A 233 -7.26 6.47 15.83
C PRO A 233 -7.84 5.04 15.76
N ALA A 234 -8.40 4.61 16.88
CA ALA A 234 -9.05 3.33 17.07
C ALA A 234 -10.36 3.19 16.30
N LEU A 235 -10.62 1.96 15.84
CA LEU A 235 -11.85 1.50 15.22
C LEU A 235 -12.97 1.26 16.26
N GLN A 236 -14.20 1.61 15.85
CA GLN A 236 -15.46 0.86 15.99
C GLN A 236 -16.06 0.55 17.38
N ALA A 237 -17.32 0.95 17.51
CA ALA A 237 -18.43 0.06 17.87
C ALA A 237 -19.54 0.22 16.82
#